data_AF-A0A8T5QQL9-F1
#
_entry.id   AF-A0A8T5QQL9-F1
#
_cell.length_a   1.000
_cell.length_b   1.000
_cell.length_c   1.000
_cell.angle_alpha   90.00
_cell.angle_beta   90.00
_cell.angle_gamma   90.00
#
_symmetry.space_group_name_H-M   'P 1'
#
loop_
_entity.id
_entity.type
_entity.pdbx_description
1 polymer ?
#
loop_
_entity_poly.entity_id
_entity_poly.type
_entity_poly.pdbx_seq_one_letter_code
_entity_poly.pdbx_strand_id
1 'polypeptide(L)'
;MPYTSEQAEQLANYLKRQTEAGYSITTLRNFLLGRGYDAQLIDAAIDQMYKPAKKPFIPISVHMPKKFVFFLLIIIVVIGGAGFSLYFFIGGEETAGPAEIRIPAPVGREVEQPTIPDVVVPETAPTPSPAIKEEEEITPITEIPTPTVKPLIDEEAPDPNSIEIENEIKKLSENSGLDYCKSLADRRRNTCYKYLALEHNETQYCGYIDESSLRDNCYIVFAFSGDFAVCDKIENKYHQLSCRSLGRARKYSTEELLAKAKAAVTPVTNS
;
A
#
# COMPACT_ATOMS: atom_id res chain seq x y z
N MET A 1 0.97 -15.99 -23.64
CA MET A 1 1.32 -15.34 -24.93
C MET A 1 1.62 -13.88 -24.65
N PRO A 2 2.64 -13.26 -25.26
CA PRO A 2 2.89 -11.83 -25.06
C PRO A 2 1.73 -11.01 -25.63
N TYR A 3 1.15 -10.11 -24.83
CA TYR A 3 0.10 -9.19 -25.28
C TYR A 3 0.67 -8.18 -26.28
N THR A 4 -0.17 -7.70 -27.19
CA THR A 4 0.27 -6.66 -28.13
C THR A 4 0.35 -5.31 -27.43
N SER A 5 1.24 -4.42 -27.90
CA SER A 5 1.31 -3.04 -27.38
C SER A 5 -0.01 -2.29 -27.56
N GLU A 6 -0.79 -2.64 -28.59
CA GLU A 6 -2.11 -2.07 -28.86
C GLU A 6 -3.14 -2.45 -27.80
N GLN A 7 -3.17 -3.71 -27.36
CA GLN A 7 -4.07 -4.16 -26.28
C GLN A 7 -3.77 -3.43 -24.97
N ALA A 8 -2.49 -3.27 -24.64
CA ALA A 8 -2.06 -2.51 -23.47
C ALA A 8 -2.49 -1.04 -23.56
N GLU A 9 -2.39 -0.44 -24.74
CA GLU A 9 -2.80 0.96 -24.98
C GLU A 9 -4.31 1.16 -24.86
N GLN A 10 -5.11 0.26 -25.42
CA GLN A 10 -6.57 0.30 -25.29
C GLN A 10 -7.00 0.20 -23.82
N LEU A 11 -6.37 -0.71 -23.07
CA LEU A 11 -6.64 -0.86 -21.65
C LEU A 11 -6.15 0.35 -20.84
N ALA A 12 -4.99 0.92 -21.18
CA ALA A 12 -4.46 2.13 -20.54
C ALA A 12 -5.40 3.32 -20.72
N ASN A 13 -5.97 3.49 -21.93
CA ASN A 13 -6.96 4.52 -22.20
C ASN A 13 -8.26 4.32 -21.39
N TYR A 14 -8.70 3.07 -21.22
CA TYR A 14 -9.81 2.75 -20.34
C TYR A 14 -9.50 3.10 -18.88
N LEU A 15 -8.38 2.60 -18.36
CA LEU A 15 -7.93 2.87 -16.99
C LEU A 15 -7.81 4.36 -16.72
N LYS A 16 -7.26 5.14 -17.66
CA LYS A 16 -7.14 6.60 -17.57
C LYS A 16 -8.50 7.27 -17.38
N ARG A 17 -9.49 6.95 -18.22
CA ARG A 17 -10.85 7.52 -18.09
C ARG A 17 -11.48 7.17 -16.75
N GLN A 18 -11.25 5.96 -16.24
CA GLN A 18 -11.76 5.56 -14.93
C GLN A 18 -11.03 6.30 -13.79
N THR A 19 -9.72 6.49 -13.88
CA THR A 19 -9.00 7.31 -12.87
C THR A 19 -9.44 8.77 -12.88
N GLU A 20 -9.74 9.34 -14.06
CA GLU A 20 -10.29 10.70 -14.19
C GLU A 20 -11.71 10.80 -13.59
N ALA A 21 -12.45 9.68 -13.55
CA ALA A 21 -13.74 9.57 -12.89
C ALA A 21 -13.66 9.28 -11.37
N GLY A 22 -12.45 9.21 -10.80
CA GLY A 22 -12.22 9.05 -9.36
C GLY A 22 -11.92 7.63 -8.87
N TYR A 23 -11.87 6.63 -9.77
CA TYR A 23 -11.54 5.27 -9.36
C TYR A 23 -10.04 5.10 -9.07
N SER A 24 -9.69 4.42 -7.98
CA SER A 24 -8.29 4.10 -7.69
C SER A 24 -7.75 3.02 -8.64
N ILE A 25 -6.47 3.13 -9.02
CA ILE A 25 -5.80 2.11 -9.87
C ILE A 25 -5.86 0.72 -9.23
N THR A 26 -5.74 0.63 -7.91
CA THR A 26 -5.83 -0.65 -7.18
C THR A 26 -7.21 -1.29 -7.34
N THR A 27 -8.28 -0.50 -7.23
CA THR A 27 -9.66 -0.97 -7.43
C THR A 27 -9.85 -1.48 -8.85
N LEU A 28 -9.38 -0.71 -9.84
CA LEU A 28 -9.49 -1.09 -11.26
C LEU A 28 -8.70 -2.34 -11.58
N ARG A 29 -7.49 -2.49 -11.03
CA ARG A 29 -6.65 -3.69 -11.17
C ARG A 29 -7.37 -4.92 -10.63
N ASN A 30 -7.87 -4.85 -9.39
CA ASN A 30 -8.61 -5.96 -8.78
C ASN A 30 -9.88 -6.30 -9.55
N PHE A 31 -10.62 -5.30 -10.05
CA PHE A 31 -11.81 -5.50 -10.88
C PHE A 31 -11.47 -6.24 -12.18
N LEU A 32 -10.42 -5.83 -12.88
CA LEU A 32 -9.99 -6.47 -14.13
C LEU A 32 -9.48 -7.89 -13.90
N LEU A 33 -8.69 -8.12 -12.84
CA LEU A 33 -8.27 -9.46 -12.42
C LEU A 33 -9.48 -10.37 -12.14
N GLY A 34 -10.50 -9.84 -11.45
CA GLY A 34 -11.75 -10.57 -11.19
C GLY A 34 -12.57 -10.89 -12.45
N ARG A 35 -12.32 -10.19 -13.57
CA ARG A 35 -12.91 -10.46 -14.89
C ARG A 35 -12.04 -11.37 -15.77
N GLY A 36 -10.95 -11.90 -15.23
CA GLY A 36 -10.05 -12.81 -15.94
C GLY A 36 -9.05 -12.11 -16.87
N TYR A 37 -8.89 -10.79 -16.74
CA TYR A 37 -7.80 -10.10 -17.44
C TYR A 37 -6.46 -10.55 -16.86
N ASP A 38 -5.47 -10.67 -17.73
CA ASP A 38 -4.14 -11.07 -17.33
C ASP A 38 -3.43 -9.96 -16.53
N ALA A 39 -2.78 -10.34 -15.43
CA ALA A 39 -2.05 -9.42 -14.56
C ALA A 39 -0.96 -8.64 -15.32
N GLN A 40 -0.23 -9.28 -16.24
CA GLN A 40 0.84 -8.65 -17.01
C GLN A 40 0.31 -7.60 -18.00
N LEU A 41 -0.86 -7.84 -18.61
CA LEU A 41 -1.52 -6.87 -19.48
C LEU A 41 -1.98 -5.66 -18.68
N ILE A 42 -2.58 -5.88 -17.50
CA ILE A 42 -3.03 -4.80 -16.63
C ILE A 42 -1.83 -3.96 -16.18
N ASP A 43 -0.74 -4.60 -15.75
CA ASP A 43 0.45 -3.90 -15.30
C ASP A 43 1.12 -3.12 -16.43
N ALA A 44 1.20 -3.70 -17.64
CA ALA A 44 1.72 -3.00 -18.82
C ALA A 44 0.88 -1.77 -19.19
N ALA A 45 -0.45 -1.86 -19.07
CA ALA A 45 -1.37 -0.75 -19.30
C ALA A 45 -1.24 0.35 -18.23
N ILE A 46 -1.13 -0.03 -16.96
CA ILE A 46 -0.88 0.90 -15.84
C ILE A 46 0.46 1.63 -16.07
N ASP A 47 1.52 0.90 -16.40
CA ASP A 47 2.83 1.48 -16.70
C ASP A 47 2.76 2.49 -17.85
N GLN A 48 1.94 2.22 -18.87
CA GLN A 48 1.77 3.13 -20.00
C GLN A 48 1.10 4.45 -19.60
N MET A 49 0.22 4.45 -18.59
CA MET A 49 -0.37 5.67 -18.04
C MET A 49 0.63 6.52 -17.26
N TYR A 50 1.53 5.88 -16.51
CA TYR A 50 2.50 6.56 -15.64
C TYR A 50 3.84 6.85 -16.31
N LYS A 51 4.12 6.24 -17.47
CA LYS A 51 5.24 6.66 -18.30
C LYS A 51 5.04 8.13 -18.65
N PRO A 52 5.92 9.03 -18.18
CA PRO A 52 5.79 10.43 -18.53
C PRO A 52 5.80 10.50 -20.05
N ALA A 53 4.75 11.10 -20.63
CA ALA A 53 4.69 11.31 -22.06
C ALA A 53 6.03 11.92 -22.45
N LYS A 54 6.84 11.18 -23.22
CA LYS A 54 8.08 11.71 -23.76
C LYS A 54 7.61 12.88 -24.61
N LYS A 55 7.67 14.09 -24.04
CA LYS A 55 7.29 15.30 -24.77
C LYS A 55 8.07 15.18 -26.07
N PRO A 56 7.40 15.17 -27.24
CA PRO A 56 8.15 15.25 -28.48
C PRO A 56 9.09 16.42 -28.27
N PHE A 57 10.39 16.15 -28.37
CA PHE A 57 11.40 17.16 -28.20
C PHE A 57 11.22 18.09 -29.39
N ILE A 58 10.27 19.02 -29.28
CA ILE A 58 10.12 20.12 -30.20
C ILE A 58 11.32 20.99 -29.85
N PRO A 59 12.37 21.08 -30.68
CA PRO A 59 13.41 22.05 -30.44
C PRO A 59 12.72 23.41 -30.56
N ILE A 60 12.38 24.02 -29.42
CA ILE A 60 11.81 25.35 -29.41
C ILE A 60 12.95 26.28 -29.78
N SER A 61 13.11 26.52 -31.07
CA SER A 61 13.99 27.54 -31.60
C SER A 61 13.34 28.90 -31.35
N VAL A 62 13.21 29.28 -30.07
CA VAL A 62 12.81 30.63 -29.70
C VAL A 62 13.94 31.55 -30.12
N HIS A 63 13.78 32.20 -31.28
CA HIS A 63 14.61 33.33 -31.65
C HIS A 63 14.20 34.51 -30.78
N MET A 64 14.58 34.49 -29.50
CA MET A 64 14.34 35.63 -28.63
C MET A 64 15.25 36.78 -29.09
N PRO A 65 14.69 37.95 -29.47
CA PRO A 65 15.52 39.09 -29.82
C PRO A 65 16.37 39.45 -28.60
N LYS A 66 17.66 39.72 -28.82
CA LYS A 66 18.64 40.00 -27.75
C LYS A 66 18.17 41.07 -26.75
N LYS A 67 17.27 41.96 -27.18
CA LYS A 67 16.64 42.99 -26.34
C LYS A 67 15.71 42.41 -25.26
N PHE A 68 15.01 41.30 -25.54
CA PHE A 68 14.09 40.68 -24.58
C PHE A 68 14.83 39.96 -23.45
N VAL A 69 15.95 39.29 -23.77
CA VAL A 69 16.83 38.66 -22.76
C VAL A 69 17.41 39.70 -21.81
N PHE A 70 17.82 40.86 -22.34
CA PHE A 70 18.34 41.96 -21.53
C PHE A 70 17.30 42.54 -20.58
N PHE A 71 16.05 42.71 -21.05
CA PHE A 71 14.93 43.16 -20.20
C PHE A 71 14.63 42.16 -19.07
N LEU A 72 14.63 40.86 -19.35
CA LEU A 72 14.38 39.82 -18.35
C LEU A 72 15.46 39.79 -17.25
N LEU A 73 16.73 39.97 -17.63
CA LEU A 73 17.84 40.09 -16.67
C LEU A 73 17.69 41.31 -15.76
N ILE A 74 17.30 42.48 -16.29
CA ILE A 74 17.06 43.68 -15.48
C ILE A 74 15.94 43.42 -14.47
N ILE A 75 14.84 42.80 -14.89
CA ILE A 75 13.70 42.50 -14.01
C ILE A 75 14.14 41.58 -12.85
N ILE A 76 14.93 40.55 -13.13
CA ILE A 76 15.44 39.63 -12.10
C ILE A 76 16.35 40.37 -11.10
N VAL A 77 17.21 41.28 -11.57
CA VAL A 77 18.09 42.08 -10.70
C VAL A 77 17.29 43.03 -9.82
N VAL A 78 16.25 43.68 -10.36
CA VAL A 78 15.40 44.62 -9.61
C VAL A 78 14.58 43.87 -8.55
N ILE A 79 13.93 42.76 -8.92
CA ILE A 79 13.14 41.95 -7.99
C ILE A 79 14.05 41.30 -6.93
N GLY A 80 15.19 40.77 -7.35
CA GLY A 80 16.17 40.16 -6.44
C GLY A 80 16.78 41.16 -5.47
N GLY A 81 17.14 42.37 -5.92
CA GLY A 81 17.67 43.44 -5.07
C GLY A 81 16.64 43.96 -4.06
N ALA A 82 15.40 44.18 -4.50
CA ALA A 82 14.31 44.60 -3.61
C ALA A 82 13.96 43.51 -2.59
N GLY A 83 13.84 42.26 -3.02
CA GLY A 83 13.54 41.12 -2.14
C GLY A 83 14.65 40.85 -1.13
N PHE A 84 15.91 40.93 -1.53
CA PHE A 84 17.05 40.74 -0.64
C PHE A 84 17.15 41.85 0.42
N SER A 85 16.87 43.10 0.02
CA SER A 85 16.84 44.24 0.95
C SER A 85 15.70 44.11 1.96
N LEU A 86 14.52 43.64 1.53
CA LEU A 86 13.37 43.40 2.41
C LEU A 86 13.62 42.23 3.38
N TYR A 87 14.25 41.15 2.91
CA TYR A 87 14.60 39.99 3.73
C TYR A 87 15.54 40.36 4.88
N PHE A 88 16.58 41.17 4.59
CA PHE A 88 17.49 41.66 5.63
C PHE A 88 16.84 42.61 6.63
N PHE A 89 15.82 43.37 6.21
CA PHE A 89 15.14 44.32 7.09
C PHE A 89 14.11 43.66 8.02
N ILE A 90 13.58 42.48 7.65
CA ILE A 90 12.56 41.76 8.41
C ILE A 90 13.16 40.59 9.24
N GLY A 91 14.30 40.03 8.84
CA GLY A 91 14.83 38.77 9.41
C GLY A 91 15.64 38.84 10.71
N GLY A 92 15.55 39.92 11.49
CA GLY A 92 16.33 40.09 12.72
C GLY A 92 15.59 39.68 13.99
N GLU A 93 14.99 38.50 14.06
CA GLU A 93 14.38 37.99 15.29
C GLU A 93 15.19 36.79 15.84
N GLU A 94 15.70 36.96 17.06
CA GLU A 94 16.53 36.01 17.76
C GLU A 94 15.79 34.68 17.93
N THR A 95 16.28 33.62 17.28
CA THR A 95 15.76 32.26 17.47
C THR A 95 16.09 31.79 18.88
N ALA A 96 15.08 31.80 19.76
CA ALA A 96 15.12 31.09 21.04
C ALA A 96 15.50 29.62 20.79
N GLY A 97 16.55 29.17 21.48
CA GLY A 97 17.15 27.85 21.28
C GLY A 97 16.18 26.70 21.52
N PRO A 98 16.38 25.56 20.83
CA PRO A 98 15.50 24.40 20.95
C PRO A 98 15.54 23.84 22.38
N ALA A 99 14.37 23.72 22.99
CA ALA A 99 14.20 23.05 24.27
C ALA A 99 14.63 21.58 24.16
N GLU A 100 15.57 21.21 25.03
CA GLU A 100 16.14 19.86 25.13
C GLU A 100 15.08 18.88 25.65
N ILE A 101 14.53 18.05 24.76
CA ILE A 101 13.59 16.99 25.11
C ILE A 101 14.40 15.83 25.72
N ARG A 102 14.32 15.67 27.05
CA ARG A 102 14.82 14.49 27.75
C ARG A 102 13.91 13.29 27.49
N ILE A 103 14.37 12.36 26.66
CA ILE A 103 13.70 11.07 26.45
C ILE A 103 14.09 10.13 27.61
N PRO A 104 13.12 9.55 28.35
CA PRO A 104 13.42 8.58 29.40
C PRO A 104 13.91 7.25 28.81
N ALA A 105 14.85 6.61 29.53
CA ALA A 105 15.50 5.38 29.11
C ALA A 105 14.50 4.21 28.95
N PRO A 106 14.68 3.34 27.94
CA PRO A 106 13.83 2.17 27.75
C PRO A 106 14.04 1.16 28.88
N VAL A 107 12.94 0.80 29.56
CA VAL A 107 12.89 -0.27 30.55
C VAL A 107 12.97 -1.60 29.80
N GLY A 108 14.11 -2.29 29.93
CA GLY A 108 14.33 -3.61 29.36
C GLY A 108 13.41 -4.64 30.02
N ARG A 109 12.50 -5.22 29.24
CA ARG A 109 11.80 -6.45 29.59
C ARG A 109 12.55 -7.61 28.97
N GLU A 110 13.10 -8.45 29.83
CA GLU A 110 13.69 -9.75 29.50
C GLU A 110 12.56 -10.69 29.07
N VAL A 111 12.48 -10.98 27.77
CA VAL A 111 11.50 -11.93 27.21
C VAL A 111 12.18 -13.29 27.13
N GLU A 112 11.74 -14.19 28.00
CA GLU A 112 12.09 -15.61 27.98
C GLU A 112 11.62 -16.23 26.65
N GLN A 113 12.56 -16.77 25.88
CA GLN A 113 12.31 -17.32 24.55
C GLN A 113 11.85 -18.79 24.66
N PRO A 114 10.66 -19.16 24.17
CA PRO A 114 10.17 -20.53 24.28
C PRO A 114 10.94 -21.46 23.32
N THR A 115 11.42 -22.56 23.88
CA THR A 115 12.08 -23.65 23.15
C THR A 115 11.03 -24.44 22.38
N ILE A 116 11.09 -24.40 21.04
CA ILE A 116 10.21 -25.18 20.16
C ILE A 116 10.84 -26.56 19.95
N PRO A 117 10.13 -27.67 20.21
CA PRO A 117 10.63 -29.02 19.94
C PRO A 117 10.68 -29.30 18.44
N ASP A 118 11.76 -29.97 18.01
CA ASP A 118 12.00 -30.40 16.64
C ASP A 118 10.90 -31.33 16.12
N VAL A 119 10.08 -30.81 15.21
CA VAL A 119 9.10 -31.61 14.46
C VAL A 119 9.80 -32.18 13.23
N VAL A 120 10.02 -33.49 13.24
CA VAL A 120 10.51 -34.28 12.11
C VAL A 120 9.41 -34.31 11.04
N VAL A 121 9.63 -33.55 9.95
CA VAL A 121 8.75 -33.57 8.76
C VAL A 121 9.16 -34.75 7.87
N PRO A 122 8.26 -35.69 7.53
CA PRO A 122 8.57 -36.76 6.59
C PRO A 122 8.63 -36.22 5.16
N GLU A 123 9.77 -36.46 4.51
CA GLU A 123 10.03 -36.20 3.11
C GLU A 123 9.07 -37.04 2.24
N THR A 124 8.07 -36.37 1.65
CA THR A 124 7.13 -37.01 0.73
C THR A 124 7.59 -36.73 -0.70
N ALA A 125 7.85 -37.82 -1.43
CA ALA A 125 8.38 -37.80 -2.79
C ALA A 125 7.48 -37.01 -3.78
N PRO A 126 8.06 -36.35 -4.80
CA PRO A 126 7.32 -35.61 -5.80
C PRO A 126 6.50 -36.55 -6.72
N THR A 127 5.19 -36.39 -6.69
CA THR A 127 4.25 -36.99 -7.65
C THR A 127 4.51 -36.41 -9.05
N PRO A 128 4.63 -37.23 -10.10
CA PRO A 128 4.83 -36.74 -11.46
C PRO A 128 3.59 -36.00 -11.98
N SER A 129 3.84 -34.79 -12.47
CA SER A 129 2.86 -33.91 -13.11
C SER A 129 2.30 -34.54 -14.39
N PRO A 130 0.97 -34.59 -14.60
CA PRO A 130 0.40 -35.11 -15.84
C PRO A 130 0.63 -34.13 -17.00
N ALA A 131 1.18 -34.67 -18.09
CA ALA A 131 1.34 -33.97 -19.35
C ALA A 131 -0.05 -33.66 -19.95
N ILE A 132 -0.44 -32.38 -19.88
CA ILE A 132 -1.61 -31.87 -20.59
C ILE A 132 -1.16 -31.54 -22.02
N LYS A 133 -1.61 -32.36 -22.97
CA LYS A 133 -1.68 -32.02 -24.39
C LYS A 133 -3.03 -31.37 -24.62
N GLU A 134 -3.04 -30.07 -24.89
CA GLU A 134 -4.21 -29.43 -25.49
C GLU A 134 -3.74 -28.23 -26.31
N GLU A 135 -3.72 -28.45 -27.62
CA GLU A 135 -3.50 -27.45 -28.65
C GLU A 135 -4.88 -27.02 -29.12
N GLU A 136 -5.47 -26.03 -28.44
CA GLU A 136 -6.69 -25.38 -28.90
C GLU A 136 -6.33 -24.13 -29.73
N GLU A 137 -6.86 -24.13 -30.94
CA GLU A 137 -6.79 -23.07 -31.94
C GLU A 137 -7.55 -21.83 -31.44
N ILE A 138 -6.81 -20.80 -31.03
CA ILE A 138 -7.36 -19.53 -30.56
C ILE A 138 -7.96 -18.79 -31.75
N THR A 139 -9.29 -18.72 -31.79
CA THR A 139 -10.00 -17.85 -32.72
C THR A 139 -9.82 -16.38 -32.31
N PRO A 140 -9.57 -15.46 -33.26
CA PRO A 140 -9.38 -14.05 -32.97
C PRO A 140 -10.67 -13.42 -32.41
N ILE A 141 -10.57 -12.89 -31.19
CA ILE A 141 -11.64 -12.18 -30.49
C ILE A 141 -11.75 -10.78 -31.12
N THR A 142 -12.63 -10.63 -32.12
CA THR A 142 -12.71 -9.41 -32.95
C THR A 142 -13.56 -8.30 -32.34
N GLU A 143 -14.32 -8.50 -31.25
CA GLU A 143 -15.13 -7.44 -30.67
C GLU A 143 -15.02 -7.45 -29.15
N ILE A 144 -14.34 -6.44 -28.60
CA ILE A 144 -14.37 -6.14 -27.17
C ILE A 144 -15.75 -5.52 -26.90
N PRO A 145 -16.68 -6.22 -26.22
CA PRO A 145 -17.98 -5.65 -25.94
C PRO A 145 -17.80 -4.44 -25.03
N THR A 146 -18.18 -3.25 -25.51
CA THR A 146 -18.22 -2.02 -24.71
C THR A 146 -19.10 -2.28 -23.50
N PRO A 147 -18.54 -2.42 -22.29
CA PRO A 147 -19.35 -2.73 -21.14
C PRO A 147 -20.09 -1.44 -20.74
N THR A 148 -21.41 -1.45 -20.86
CA THR A 148 -22.27 -0.45 -20.21
C THR A 148 -22.19 -0.71 -18.70
N VAL A 149 -21.13 -0.21 -18.07
CA VAL A 149 -20.93 -0.29 -16.63
C VAL A 149 -21.88 0.71 -15.98
N LYS A 150 -22.96 0.19 -15.40
CA LYS A 150 -23.73 0.91 -14.38
C LYS A 150 -22.73 1.37 -13.30
N PRO A 151 -22.71 2.65 -12.90
CA PRO A 151 -21.78 3.15 -11.90
C PRO A 151 -21.87 2.25 -10.68
N LEU A 152 -20.77 1.58 -10.37
CA LEU A 152 -20.70 0.66 -9.25
C LEU A 152 -19.60 1.15 -8.34
N ILE A 153 -19.99 1.29 -7.07
CA ILE A 153 -19.21 1.78 -5.94
C ILE A 153 -19.22 3.30 -5.86
N ASP A 154 -20.37 3.82 -5.41
CA ASP A 154 -20.33 4.90 -4.43
C ASP A 154 -19.34 4.47 -3.34
N GLU A 155 -18.33 5.29 -3.06
CA GLU A 155 -17.56 5.21 -1.83
C GLU A 155 -18.59 5.33 -0.71
N GLU A 156 -19.07 4.18 -0.23
CA GLU A 156 -20.17 4.12 0.73
C GLU A 156 -19.66 4.87 1.95
N ALA A 157 -20.21 6.08 2.16
CA ALA A 157 -19.85 6.93 3.27
C ALA A 157 -19.79 6.05 4.52
N PRO A 158 -18.75 6.19 5.37
CA PRO A 158 -18.54 5.32 6.50
C PRO A 158 -19.87 5.17 7.24
N ASP A 159 -20.35 3.93 7.34
CA ASP A 159 -21.65 3.62 7.95
C ASP A 159 -21.72 4.39 9.27
N PRO A 160 -22.68 5.31 9.46
CA PRO A 160 -22.72 6.16 10.65
C PRO A 160 -22.70 5.34 11.95
N ASN A 161 -23.11 4.07 11.89
CA ASN A 161 -23.05 3.14 13.01
C ASN A 161 -21.61 2.69 13.38
N SER A 162 -20.63 2.77 12.47
CA SER A 162 -19.25 2.36 12.74
C SER A 162 -18.54 3.32 13.71
N ILE A 163 -18.82 4.62 13.58
CA ILE A 163 -18.24 5.68 14.42
C ILE A 163 -18.75 5.55 15.87
N GLU A 164 -20.04 5.23 16.05
CA GLU A 164 -20.62 5.01 17.38
C GLU A 164 -19.95 3.82 18.08
N ILE A 165 -19.78 2.70 17.37
CA ILE A 165 -19.17 1.47 17.93
C ILE A 165 -17.73 1.73 18.38
N GLU A 166 -16.93 2.43 17.56
CA GLU A 166 -15.53 2.73 17.89
C GLU A 166 -15.42 3.54 19.19
N ASN A 167 -16.29 4.55 19.36
CA ASN A 167 -16.28 5.39 20.55
C ASN A 167 -16.70 4.65 21.82
N GLU A 168 -17.61 3.68 21.72
CA GLU A 168 -17.99 2.84 22.86
C GLU A 168 -16.87 1.87 23.23
N ILE A 169 -16.22 1.23 22.27
CA ILE A 169 -15.11 0.30 22.54
C ILE A 169 -13.96 0.99 23.28
N LYS A 170 -13.60 2.22 22.90
CA LYS A 170 -12.54 3.00 23.56
C LYS A 170 -12.80 3.28 25.05
N LYS A 171 -14.06 3.21 25.49
CA LYS A 171 -14.44 3.42 26.89
C LYS A 171 -14.47 2.13 27.71
N LEU A 172 -14.48 0.97 27.04
CA LEU A 172 -14.68 -0.32 27.68
C LEU A 172 -13.32 -0.99 27.97
N SER A 173 -13.30 -1.80 29.02
CA SER A 173 -12.19 -2.75 29.23
C SER A 173 -12.26 -3.89 28.23
N GLU A 174 -11.15 -4.59 27.99
CA GLU A 174 -11.05 -5.69 27.04
C GLU A 174 -12.18 -6.73 27.17
N ASN A 175 -12.40 -7.24 28.40
CA ASN A 175 -13.47 -8.21 28.67
C ASN A 175 -14.87 -7.62 28.47
N SER A 176 -15.08 -6.37 28.87
CA SER A 176 -16.35 -5.68 28.69
C SER A 176 -16.65 -5.42 27.21
N GLY A 177 -15.62 -5.12 26.41
CA GLY A 177 -15.74 -4.93 24.97
C GLY A 177 -16.16 -6.20 24.25
N LEU A 178 -15.63 -7.35 24.67
CA LEU A 178 -16.03 -8.64 24.10
C LEU A 178 -17.51 -8.95 24.34
N ASP A 179 -18.00 -8.75 25.57
CA ASP A 179 -19.41 -8.98 25.91
C ASP A 179 -20.33 -7.97 25.24
N TYR A 180 -19.89 -6.72 25.10
CA TYR A 180 -20.59 -5.72 24.31
C TYR A 180 -20.75 -6.15 22.86
N CYS A 181 -19.66 -6.58 22.18
CA CYS A 181 -19.73 -7.03 20.79
C CYS A 181 -20.66 -8.24 20.61
N LYS A 182 -20.66 -9.19 21.55
CA LYS A 182 -21.58 -10.35 21.53
C LYS A 182 -23.06 -9.95 21.58
N SER A 183 -23.39 -8.85 22.23
CA SER A 183 -24.77 -8.35 22.38
C SER A 183 -25.34 -7.70 21.11
N LEU A 184 -24.50 -7.40 20.13
CA LEU A 184 -24.90 -6.71 18.89
C LEU A 184 -25.44 -7.69 17.83
N ALA A 185 -26.28 -7.18 16.94
CA ALA A 185 -26.73 -7.89 15.75
C ALA A 185 -25.58 -8.13 14.75
N ASP A 186 -25.69 -9.17 13.91
CA ASP A 186 -24.60 -9.76 13.12
C ASP A 186 -23.70 -8.74 12.40
N ARG A 187 -24.26 -7.80 11.61
CA ARG A 187 -23.45 -6.81 10.86
C ARG A 187 -22.69 -5.86 11.80
N ARG A 188 -23.31 -5.41 12.90
CA ARG A 188 -22.66 -4.53 13.89
C ARG A 188 -21.66 -5.31 14.74
N ARG A 189 -21.95 -6.58 15.06
CA ARG A 189 -21.08 -7.49 15.81
C ARG A 189 -19.73 -7.68 15.10
N ASN A 190 -19.74 -7.95 13.80
CA ASN A 190 -18.52 -8.13 13.03
C ASN A 190 -17.64 -6.87 13.02
N THR A 191 -18.26 -5.70 12.79
CA THR A 191 -17.57 -4.41 12.86
C THR A 191 -17.01 -4.14 14.26
N CYS A 192 -17.76 -4.48 15.31
CA CYS A 192 -17.33 -4.35 16.70
C CYS A 192 -16.07 -5.17 17.00
N TYR A 193 -16.04 -6.46 16.63
CA TYR A 193 -14.85 -7.29 16.83
C TYR A 193 -13.63 -6.79 16.07
N LYS A 194 -13.82 -6.24 14.86
CA LYS A 194 -12.73 -5.61 14.11
C LYS A 194 -12.14 -4.44 14.87
N TYR A 195 -12.95 -3.52 15.39
CA TYR A 195 -12.46 -2.38 16.17
C TYR A 195 -11.83 -2.81 17.49
N LEU A 196 -12.42 -3.79 18.18
CA LEU A 196 -11.86 -4.35 19.41
C LEU A 196 -10.47 -4.94 19.17
N ALA A 197 -10.28 -5.66 18.05
CA ALA A 197 -8.98 -6.17 17.62
C ALA A 197 -7.96 -5.04 17.50
N LEU A 198 -8.31 -3.96 16.80
CA LEU A 198 -7.41 -2.85 16.51
C LEU A 198 -7.07 -2.03 17.76
N GLU A 199 -8.05 -1.77 18.62
CA GLU A 199 -7.87 -0.98 19.85
C GLU A 199 -6.93 -1.69 20.83
N HIS A 200 -7.07 -3.01 20.98
CA HIS A 200 -6.23 -3.80 21.89
C HIS A 200 -4.99 -4.42 21.22
N ASN A 201 -4.83 -4.22 19.91
CA ASN A 201 -3.78 -4.82 19.09
C ASN A 201 -3.73 -6.37 19.22
N GLU A 202 -4.89 -7.01 19.25
CA GLU A 202 -5.03 -8.45 19.46
C GLU A 202 -5.74 -9.15 18.29
N THR A 203 -5.00 -10.02 17.59
CA THR A 203 -5.48 -10.68 16.36
C THR A 203 -6.54 -11.75 16.63
N GLN A 204 -6.68 -12.21 17.87
CA GLN A 204 -7.66 -13.23 18.24
C GLN A 204 -9.09 -12.77 18.00
N TYR A 205 -9.37 -11.47 18.18
CA TYR A 205 -10.71 -10.91 17.99
C TYR A 205 -11.19 -10.97 16.54
N CYS A 206 -10.29 -10.89 15.56
CA CYS A 206 -10.64 -11.08 14.14
C CYS A 206 -11.25 -12.47 13.90
N GLY A 207 -10.90 -13.47 14.71
CA GLY A 207 -11.42 -14.84 14.59
C GLY A 207 -12.91 -14.97 14.94
N TYR A 208 -13.48 -14.00 15.68
CA TYR A 208 -14.91 -13.96 16.01
C TYR A 208 -15.77 -13.31 14.93
N ILE A 209 -15.17 -12.83 13.83
CA ILE A 209 -15.89 -12.24 12.70
C ILE A 209 -16.43 -13.36 11.80
N ASP A 210 -17.75 -13.39 11.63
CA ASP A 210 -18.44 -14.44 10.86
C ASP A 210 -18.26 -14.24 9.35
N GLU A 211 -18.26 -12.98 8.89
CA GLU A 211 -18.11 -12.65 7.47
C GLU A 211 -16.63 -12.77 7.04
N SER A 212 -16.33 -13.76 6.20
CA SER A 212 -14.95 -14.08 5.77
C SER A 212 -14.22 -12.89 5.15
N SER A 213 -14.88 -12.11 4.30
CA SER A 213 -14.30 -10.90 3.69
C SER A 213 -13.86 -9.88 4.73
N LEU A 214 -14.72 -9.61 5.73
CA LEU A 214 -14.42 -8.65 6.79
C LEU A 214 -13.37 -9.19 7.77
N ARG A 215 -13.39 -10.50 8.05
CA ARG A 215 -12.38 -11.20 8.85
C ARG A 215 -10.99 -11.11 8.22
N ASP A 216 -10.88 -11.41 6.93
CA ASP A 216 -9.62 -11.34 6.20
C ASP A 216 -9.07 -9.91 6.18
N ASN A 217 -9.95 -8.92 5.97
CA ASN A 217 -9.60 -7.52 6.05
C ASN A 217 -9.11 -7.10 7.45
N CYS A 218 -9.68 -7.68 8.52
CA CYS A 218 -9.21 -7.46 9.89
C CYS A 218 -7.75 -7.94 10.04
N TYR A 219 -7.43 -9.17 9.62
CA TYR A 219 -6.07 -9.72 9.70
C TYR A 219 -5.05 -8.95 8.85
N ILE A 220 -5.44 -8.49 7.66
CA ILE A 220 -4.55 -7.72 6.78
C ILE A 220 -3.98 -6.48 7.46
N VAL A 221 -4.78 -5.78 8.29
CA VAL A 221 -4.30 -4.58 9.01
C VAL A 221 -3.11 -4.92 9.92
N PHE A 222 -3.15 -6.05 10.62
CA PHE A 222 -2.05 -6.50 11.47
C PHE A 222 -0.80 -6.90 10.68
N ALA A 223 -0.98 -7.49 9.49
CA ALA A 223 0.14 -7.77 8.61
C ALA A 223 0.86 -6.49 8.16
N PHE A 224 0.12 -5.40 7.91
CA PHE A 224 0.75 -4.10 7.62
C PHE A 224 1.51 -3.51 8.82
N SER A 225 1.04 -3.78 10.04
CA SER A 225 1.75 -3.47 11.28
C SER A 225 2.99 -4.35 11.52
N GLY A 226 3.20 -5.39 10.72
CA GLY A 226 4.38 -6.25 10.73
C GLY A 226 4.15 -7.64 11.32
N ASP A 227 2.96 -7.95 11.83
CA ASP A 227 2.62 -9.29 12.28
C ASP A 227 2.17 -10.15 11.10
N PHE A 228 3.13 -10.73 10.38
CA PHE A 228 2.86 -11.59 9.22
C PHE A 228 2.39 -13.01 9.58
N ALA A 229 2.38 -13.39 10.87
CA ALA A 229 1.86 -14.70 11.29
C ALA A 229 0.35 -14.81 11.03
N VAL A 230 -0.35 -13.67 10.98
CA VAL A 230 -1.78 -13.62 10.65
C VAL A 230 -2.09 -14.04 9.21
N CYS A 231 -1.12 -14.02 8.28
CA CYS A 231 -1.37 -14.34 6.88
C CYS A 231 -1.94 -15.75 6.69
N ASP A 232 -1.58 -16.70 7.58
CA ASP A 232 -2.06 -18.08 7.51
C ASP A 232 -3.51 -18.24 7.99
N LYS A 233 -4.04 -17.22 8.68
CA LYS A 233 -5.44 -17.17 9.15
C LYS A 233 -6.40 -16.59 8.09
N ILE A 234 -5.86 -16.01 7.01
CA ILE A 234 -6.64 -15.42 5.92
C ILE A 234 -7.18 -16.55 5.02
N GLU A 235 -8.50 -16.55 4.79
CA GLU A 235 -9.18 -17.59 4.00
C GLU A 235 -9.12 -17.30 2.49
N ASN A 236 -9.29 -16.04 2.11
CA ASN A 236 -9.18 -15.62 0.73
C ASN A 236 -7.73 -15.78 0.23
N LYS A 237 -7.53 -16.70 -0.71
CA LYS A 237 -6.20 -17.03 -1.27
C LYS A 237 -5.46 -15.82 -1.83
N TYR A 238 -6.16 -14.89 -2.46
CA TYR A 238 -5.53 -13.69 -3.03
C TYR A 238 -4.98 -12.76 -1.94
N HIS A 239 -5.78 -12.52 -0.89
CA HIS A 239 -5.35 -11.74 0.27
C HIS A 239 -4.20 -12.42 1.01
N GLN A 240 -4.27 -13.74 1.19
CA GLN A 240 -3.22 -14.53 1.83
C GLN A 240 -1.90 -14.44 1.06
N LEU A 241 -1.91 -14.61 -0.28
CA LEU A 241 -0.72 -14.51 -1.12
C LEU A 241 -0.12 -13.10 -1.10
N SER A 242 -0.97 -12.08 -1.12
CA SER A 242 -0.56 -10.67 -1.00
C SER A 242 0.13 -10.40 0.35
N CYS A 243 -0.49 -10.86 1.44
CA CYS A 243 0.03 -10.77 2.80
C CYS A 243 1.42 -11.42 2.94
N ARG A 244 1.57 -12.66 2.46
CA ARG A 244 2.85 -13.40 2.51
C ARG A 244 3.93 -12.73 1.66
N SER A 245 3.57 -12.15 0.53
CA SER A 245 4.52 -11.44 -0.34
C SER A 245 5.03 -10.16 0.31
N LEU A 246 4.15 -9.42 1.00
CA LEU A 246 4.54 -8.27 1.82
C LEU A 246 5.50 -8.67 2.95
N GLY A 247 5.23 -9.79 3.62
CA GLY A 247 6.10 -10.32 4.68
C GLY A 247 7.52 -10.64 4.19
N ARG A 248 7.63 -11.32 3.04
CA ARG A 248 8.93 -11.59 2.41
C ARG A 248 9.68 -10.31 2.08
N ALA A 249 9.01 -9.32 1.50
CA ALA A 249 9.62 -8.05 1.14
C ALA A 249 10.19 -7.30 2.36
N ARG A 250 9.47 -7.29 3.49
CA ARG A 250 9.98 -6.68 4.73
C ARG A 250 11.16 -7.43 5.33
N LYS A 251 11.13 -8.78 5.33
CA LYS A 251 12.22 -9.60 5.87
C LYS A 251 13.54 -9.34 5.13
N TYR A 252 13.52 -9.23 3.81
CA TYR A 252 14.73 -8.92 3.04
C TYR A 252 15.31 -7.54 3.40
N SER A 253 14.44 -6.53 3.59
CA SER A 253 14.87 -5.19 3.98
C SER A 253 15.53 -5.16 5.35
N THR A 254 14.98 -5.87 6.35
CA THR A 254 15.57 -5.91 7.70
C THR A 254 16.88 -6.68 7.76
N GLU A 255 17.00 -7.79 7.03
CA GLU A 255 18.25 -8.56 6.94
C GLU A 255 19.37 -7.75 6.25
N GLU A 256 19.05 -7.00 5.19
CA GLU A 256 20.01 -6.12 4.52
C GLU A 256 20.51 -5.00 5.44
N LEU A 257 19.60 -4.35 6.18
CA LEU A 257 19.95 -3.32 7.15
C LEU A 257 20.80 -3.89 8.30
N LEU A 258 20.46 -5.08 8.80
CA LEU A 258 21.23 -5.75 9.85
C LEU A 258 22.63 -6.12 9.37
N ALA A 259 22.77 -6.59 8.13
CA ALA A 259 24.08 -6.89 7.54
C ALA A 259 24.96 -5.64 7.41
N LYS A 260 24.39 -4.53 6.92
CA LYS A 260 25.09 -3.23 6.85
C LYS A 260 25.51 -2.71 8.21
N ALA A 261 24.64 -2.80 9.21
CA ALA A 261 24.95 -2.40 10.59
C ALA A 261 26.12 -3.22 11.17
N LYS A 262 26.12 -4.54 10.98
CA LYS A 262 27.22 -5.40 11.44
C LYS A 262 28.56 -5.07 10.77
N ALA A 263 28.55 -4.74 9.47
CA ALA A 263 29.76 -4.35 8.75
C ALA A 263 30.35 -3.02 9.25
N ALA A 264 29.50 -2.07 9.64
CA ALA A 264 29.91 -0.76 10.15
C ALA A 264 30.54 -0.82 11.56
N VAL A 265 30.27 -1.87 12.34
CA VAL A 265 30.79 -2.05 13.71
C VAL A 265 32.12 -2.84 13.72
N THR A 266 32.80 -2.94 12.58
CA THR A 266 34.14 -3.55 12.56
C THR A 266 35.09 -2.73 13.43
N PRO A 267 35.74 -3.34 14.45
CA PRO A 267 36.51 -2.61 15.44
C PRO A 267 37.69 -1.92 14.77
N VAL A 268 37.83 -0.62 15.02
CA VAL A 268 39.03 0.14 14.67
C VAL A 268 40.18 -0.44 15.51
N THR A 269 40.98 -1.30 14.89
CA THR A 269 42.19 -1.84 15.51
C THR A 269 43.20 -0.70 15.61
N ASN A 270 43.25 -0.04 16.77
CA ASN A 270 44.28 0.94 17.08
C ASN A 270 45.65 0.24 17.03
N SER A 271 46.46 0.65 16.06
CA SER A 271 47.87 0.29 15.91
C SER A 271 48.75 1.36 16.53
#